data_AF-A0A3Q4MI19-F1
#
_entry.id   AF-A0A3Q4MI19-F1
#
_cell.length_a   1.000
_cell.length_b   1.000
_cell.length_c   1.000
_cell.angle_alpha   90.00
_cell.angle_beta   90.00
_cell.angle_gamma   90.00
#
_symmetry.space_group_name_H-M   'P 1'
#
loop_
_entity.id
_entity.type
_entity.pdbx_description
1 polymer ?
#
loop_
_entity_poly.entity_id
_entity_poly.type
_entity_poly.pdbx_seq_one_letter_code
_entity_poly.pdbx_strand_id
1 'polypeptide(L)'
;MSSAGMSLIWFQVLLKQLMQRKPGFVCISCGSLCLQVKEEAGFESEPVTLLLIQEQGPQWIRFIFLAKVTGQRSHTLLVLKGNRFYSEPLNASLALSGLRKLGEYVYHMKSNRVSPLLSGGSLKSLSAADQESLQASWWDRQSELQLRGRDILRLIESGLKYRLSPCHPVTLPLDLSCRHVVQRLVLVFVGAEEHIWVLLIRAPEPHLPTAAAVRTHAVTWAANMVVQEAMQSAYYDHDVNTLGVLSLQHNGRQNGKTDGVCFNTLVALTPDHVQRDEDGRKVEWTPTGQPPRVEHPRYVWHEVQKQTLREKLLEKTRNAALVPVHSLY
;
A
#
# COMPACT_ATOMS: atom_id res chain seq x y z
N MET A 1 4.74 44.69 -4.61
CA MET A 1 5.31 43.39 -4.18
C MET A 1 4.36 42.80 -3.15
N SER A 2 3.41 41.98 -3.61
CA SER A 2 2.40 41.32 -2.76
C SER A 2 2.95 39.97 -2.34
N SER A 3 3.19 39.79 -1.03
CA SER A 3 3.48 38.49 -0.44
C SER A 3 2.19 37.67 -0.45
N ALA A 4 2.09 36.74 -1.41
CA ALA A 4 1.09 35.69 -1.38
C ALA A 4 1.38 34.79 -0.17
N GLY A 5 0.77 35.10 0.97
CA GLY A 5 0.76 34.26 2.16
C GLY A 5 0.09 32.93 1.84
N MET A 6 0.89 31.90 1.53
CA MET A 6 0.43 30.53 1.41
C MET A 6 -0.13 30.07 2.76
N SER A 7 -1.45 30.03 2.88
CA SER A 7 -2.14 29.49 4.04
C SER A 7 -1.90 27.97 4.09
N LEU A 8 -0.95 27.52 4.91
CA LEU A 8 -0.72 26.12 5.26
C LEU A 8 -1.73 25.72 6.35
N ILE A 9 -2.79 24.99 6.01
CA ILE A 9 -3.89 24.72 6.94
C ILE A 9 -4.42 23.27 6.83
N TRP A 10 -4.17 22.55 7.93
CA TRP A 10 -4.81 21.43 8.67
C TRP A 10 -5.18 20.07 8.03
N PHE A 11 -4.76 19.01 8.75
CA PHE A 11 -4.98 17.58 8.48
C PHE A 11 -6.11 17.07 9.38
N GLN A 12 -7.08 16.35 8.84
CA GLN A 12 -8.01 15.55 9.64
C GLN A 12 -7.73 14.06 9.39
N VAL A 13 -7.68 13.29 10.46
CA VAL A 13 -7.71 11.82 10.41
C VAL A 13 -9.17 11.40 10.41
N LEU A 14 -9.64 10.93 9.27
CA LEU A 14 -10.90 10.22 9.19
C LEU A 14 -10.66 8.82 9.76
N LEU A 15 -11.26 8.54 10.91
CA LEU A 15 -10.93 7.37 11.69
C LEU A 15 -12.03 6.32 11.65
N LYS A 16 -11.98 5.48 10.62
CA LYS A 16 -12.51 4.13 10.69
C LYS A 16 -11.55 3.15 10.04
N GLN A 17 -10.92 2.30 10.86
CA GLN A 17 -10.61 0.94 10.42
C GLN A 17 -11.96 0.25 10.17
N LEU A 18 -12.54 0.48 9.00
CA LEU A 18 -13.56 -0.42 8.48
C LEU A 18 -12.81 -1.69 8.08
N MET A 19 -12.77 -2.64 9.02
CA MET A 19 -12.92 -4.03 8.64
C MET A 19 -14.15 -4.07 7.74
N GLN A 20 -13.97 -4.25 6.43
CA GLN A 20 -15.09 -4.32 5.52
C GLN A 20 -16.12 -5.30 6.09
N ARG A 21 -17.37 -4.86 6.15
CA ARG A 21 -18.53 -5.59 6.69
C ARG A 21 -18.83 -6.90 5.94
N LYS A 22 -17.99 -7.33 4.99
CA LYS A 22 -18.11 -8.61 4.30
C LYS A 22 -16.72 -9.23 4.07
N PRO A 23 -16.48 -10.48 4.52
CA PRO A 23 -15.25 -11.19 4.17
C PRO A 23 -15.13 -11.34 2.65
N GLY A 24 -13.92 -11.13 2.12
CA GLY A 24 -13.57 -11.40 0.72
C GLY A 24 -13.53 -10.18 -0.22
N PHE A 25 -14.04 -9.01 0.18
CA PHE A 25 -14.13 -7.84 -0.70
C PHE A 25 -12.95 -6.87 -0.49
N VAL A 26 -12.35 -6.43 -1.60
CA VAL A 26 -11.41 -5.32 -1.64
C VAL A 26 -12.03 -4.27 -2.53
N CYS A 27 -12.09 -3.04 -2.04
CA CYS A 27 -12.57 -1.93 -2.85
C CYS A 27 -11.70 -0.72 -2.54
N ILE A 28 -10.67 -0.50 -3.37
CA ILE A 28 -9.73 0.63 -3.22
C ILE A 28 -9.86 1.62 -4.39
N SER A 29 -10.95 1.56 -5.15
CA SER A 29 -11.20 2.52 -6.23
C SER A 29 -11.32 3.94 -5.68
N CYS A 30 -10.92 4.94 -6.47
CA CYS A 30 -11.03 6.36 -6.08
C CYS A 30 -12.45 6.71 -5.63
N GLY A 31 -13.49 6.26 -6.36
CA GLY A 31 -14.89 6.50 -5.97
C GLY A 31 -15.25 5.92 -4.61
N SER A 32 -14.76 4.71 -4.29
CA SER A 32 -14.99 4.10 -2.97
C SER A 32 -14.26 4.80 -1.82
N LEU A 33 -13.19 5.52 -2.12
CA LEU A 33 -12.48 6.35 -1.16
C LEU A 33 -13.27 7.65 -0.90
N CYS A 34 -13.69 8.32 -1.98
CA CYS A 34 -14.48 9.55 -1.91
C CYS A 34 -15.79 9.34 -1.16
N LEU A 35 -16.49 8.23 -1.44
CA LEU A 35 -17.74 7.87 -0.76
C LEU A 35 -17.54 7.73 0.76
N GLN A 36 -16.45 7.08 1.18
CA GLN A 36 -16.16 6.91 2.61
C GLN A 36 -15.91 8.27 3.30
N VAL A 37 -15.18 9.18 2.65
CA VAL A 37 -14.96 10.54 3.19
C VAL A 37 -16.29 11.29 3.31
N LYS A 38 -17.18 11.13 2.33
CA LYS A 38 -18.50 11.75 2.34
C LYS A 38 -19.39 11.20 3.45
N GLU A 39 -19.44 9.89 3.64
CA GLU A 39 -20.24 9.25 4.68
C GLU A 39 -19.75 9.59 6.10
N GLU A 40 -18.43 9.58 6.32
CA GLU A 40 -17.87 9.76 7.66
C GLU A 40 -17.58 11.24 8.02
N ALA A 41 -17.31 12.12 7.05
CA ALA A 41 -17.00 13.53 7.29
C ALA A 41 -17.90 14.55 6.58
N GLY A 42 -18.77 14.12 5.67
CA GLY A 42 -19.73 15.00 5.00
C GLY A 42 -19.15 15.83 3.85
N PHE A 43 -17.88 15.61 3.46
CA PHE A 43 -17.22 16.35 2.39
C PHE A 43 -17.05 15.54 1.12
N GLU A 44 -17.07 16.25 -0.01
CA GLU A 44 -16.52 15.75 -1.25
C GLU A 44 -14.99 15.80 -1.21
N SER A 45 -14.33 14.81 -1.81
CA SER A 45 -12.87 14.72 -1.82
C SER A 45 -12.35 14.05 -3.08
N GLU A 46 -11.07 14.26 -3.36
CA GLU A 46 -10.35 13.62 -4.46
C GLU A 46 -9.04 13.00 -3.92
N PRO A 47 -8.73 11.74 -4.25
CA PRO A 47 -7.44 11.16 -3.92
C PRO A 47 -6.32 11.86 -4.67
N VAL A 48 -5.28 12.24 -3.94
CA VAL A 48 -4.04 12.81 -4.48
C VAL A 48 -3.06 11.70 -4.83
N THR A 49 -2.78 10.78 -3.90
CA THR A 49 -1.91 9.62 -4.11
C THR A 49 -2.17 8.55 -3.07
N LEU A 50 -1.89 7.29 -3.38
CA LEU A 50 -1.55 6.29 -2.39
C LEU A 50 -0.19 6.67 -1.78
N LEU A 51 -0.18 6.88 -0.48
CA LEU A 51 0.97 7.35 0.29
C LEU A 51 1.85 6.19 0.77
N LEU A 52 1.23 5.12 1.29
CA LEU A 52 1.91 3.91 1.70
C LEU A 52 0.92 2.74 1.82
N ILE A 53 1.47 1.53 1.86
CA ILE A 53 0.75 0.30 2.12
C ILE A 53 1.27 -0.28 3.43
N GLN A 54 0.39 -0.77 4.28
CA GLN A 54 0.76 -1.53 5.48
C GLN A 54 0.22 -2.94 5.36
N GLU A 55 1.03 -3.92 5.70
CA GLU A 55 0.60 -5.30 5.86
C GLU A 55 0.76 -5.74 7.32
N GLN A 56 -0.21 -6.51 7.79
CA GLN A 56 -0.16 -7.14 9.10
C GLN A 56 -0.63 -8.59 8.92
N GLY A 57 0.34 -9.45 8.68
CA GLY A 57 0.04 -10.85 8.43
C GLY A 57 -0.51 -11.15 7.06
N PRO A 58 -0.87 -12.41 6.86
CA PRO A 58 -1.35 -12.89 5.59
C PRO A 58 -2.72 -12.35 5.18
N GLN A 59 -3.46 -11.76 6.12
CA GLN A 59 -4.89 -11.48 5.95
C GLN A 59 -5.25 -10.02 6.07
N TRP A 60 -4.30 -9.11 6.31
CA TRP A 60 -4.63 -7.70 6.51
C TRP A 60 -3.67 -6.78 5.76
N ILE A 61 -4.23 -5.95 4.90
CA ILE A 61 -3.51 -4.88 4.19
C ILE A 61 -4.31 -3.59 4.33
N ARG A 62 -3.64 -2.52 4.73
CA ARG A 62 -4.18 -1.17 4.79
C ARG A 62 -3.52 -0.29 3.74
N PHE A 63 -4.35 0.40 2.98
CA PHE A 63 -3.94 1.38 1.97
C PHE A 63 -4.18 2.78 2.56
N ILE A 64 -3.16 3.63 2.50
CA ILE A 64 -3.19 4.96 3.08
C ILE A 64 -3.14 5.95 1.94
N PHE A 65 -4.20 6.73 1.74
CA PHE A 65 -4.29 7.73 0.69
C PHE A 65 -4.14 9.13 1.27
N LEU A 66 -3.40 9.98 0.55
CA LEU A 66 -3.51 11.42 0.68
C LEU A 66 -4.68 11.88 -0.21
N ALA A 67 -5.59 12.69 0.32
CA ALA A 67 -6.72 13.23 -0.42
C ALA A 67 -6.88 14.74 -0.21
N LYS A 68 -7.58 15.41 -1.11
CA LYS A 68 -7.90 16.84 -1.05
C LYS A 68 -9.41 17.01 -0.94
N VAL A 69 -9.87 17.93 -0.09
CA VAL A 69 -11.29 18.32 -0.04
C VAL A 69 -11.62 19.21 -1.25
N THR A 70 -12.73 18.92 -1.91
CA THR A 70 -13.23 19.74 -3.03
C THR A 70 -14.25 20.78 -2.52
N GLY A 71 -14.26 21.98 -3.11
CA GLY A 71 -15.26 23.02 -2.84
C GLY A 71 -15.04 23.96 -1.62
N GLN A 72 -14.02 23.73 -0.78
CA GLN A 72 -13.54 24.71 0.22
C GLN A 72 -12.05 25.06 -0.01
N ARG A 73 -11.50 26.06 0.71
CA ARG A 73 -10.05 26.38 0.69
C ARG A 73 -9.23 25.10 0.84
N SER A 74 -8.17 24.95 0.04
CA SER A 74 -7.38 23.72 -0.16
C SER A 74 -6.93 23.02 1.13
N HIS A 75 -7.79 22.19 1.71
CA HIS A 75 -7.48 21.33 2.84
C HIS A 75 -7.11 19.93 2.35
N THR A 76 -6.22 19.27 3.09
CA THR A 76 -5.72 17.93 2.78
C THR A 76 -6.11 16.97 3.89
N LEU A 77 -6.62 15.81 3.49
CA LEU A 77 -7.06 14.75 4.37
C LEU A 77 -6.16 13.53 4.22
N LEU A 78 -6.02 12.79 5.31
CA LEU A 78 -5.52 11.43 5.26
C LEU A 78 -6.72 10.49 5.25
N VAL A 79 -6.79 9.64 4.25
CA VAL A 79 -7.84 8.64 4.15
C VAL A 79 -7.22 7.26 4.34
N LEU A 80 -7.69 6.56 5.37
CA LEU A 80 -7.20 5.24 5.74
C LEU A 80 -8.19 4.18 5.28
N LYS A 81 -7.75 3.25 4.43
CA LYS A 81 -8.59 2.15 3.97
C LYS A 81 -7.98 0.80 4.33
N GLY A 82 -8.48 0.18 5.40
CA GLY A 82 -8.11 -1.17 5.81
C GLY A 82 -8.93 -2.21 5.06
N ASN A 83 -8.30 -3.27 4.58
CA ASN A 83 -8.98 -4.43 4.00
C ASN A 83 -8.49 -5.69 4.71
N ARG A 84 -9.43 -6.56 5.09
CA ARG A 84 -9.13 -7.91 5.58
C ARG A 84 -9.48 -8.90 4.48
N PHE A 85 -8.53 -9.75 4.10
CA PHE A 85 -8.68 -10.71 3.02
C PHE A 85 -9.01 -12.07 3.60
N TYR A 86 -10.11 -12.64 3.13
CA TYR A 86 -10.47 -14.04 3.32
C TYR A 86 -10.55 -14.63 1.91
N SER A 87 -9.63 -15.51 1.53
CA SER A 87 -9.89 -16.37 0.37
C SER A 87 -10.93 -17.41 0.80
N GLU A 88 -12.04 -17.66 0.10
CA GLU A 88 -13.02 -18.71 0.46
C GLU A 88 -13.88 -19.17 -0.74
N PRO A 89 -14.68 -20.26 -0.60
CA PRO A 89 -16.06 -20.04 -0.20
C PRO A 89 -16.60 -20.97 0.92
N LEU A 90 -17.19 -20.35 1.94
CA LEU A 90 -18.41 -20.67 2.66
C LEU A 90 -18.60 -22.11 3.17
N ASN A 91 -18.50 -22.28 4.49
CA ASN A 91 -19.59 -22.93 5.22
C ASN A 91 -20.36 -21.87 6.01
N ALA A 92 -21.49 -21.46 5.46
CA ALA A 92 -22.51 -20.66 6.14
C ALA A 92 -23.17 -21.47 7.25
N SER A 93 -22.51 -21.62 8.40
CA SER A 93 -23.18 -22.15 9.61
C SER A 93 -22.55 -21.72 10.94
N LEU A 94 -21.38 -21.07 10.99
CA LEU A 94 -20.70 -20.85 12.29
C LEU A 94 -20.23 -19.41 12.58
N ALA A 95 -20.65 -18.42 11.80
CA ALA A 95 -20.30 -17.01 12.07
C ALA A 95 -21.34 -16.27 12.95
N LEU A 96 -22.04 -16.99 13.84
CA LEU A 96 -22.97 -16.41 14.82
C LEU A 96 -22.60 -16.82 16.25
N SER A 97 -21.40 -16.45 16.70
CA SER A 97 -21.11 -16.36 18.14
C SER A 97 -19.81 -15.59 18.38
N GLY A 98 -19.88 -14.26 18.27
CA GLY A 98 -18.70 -13.42 18.52
C GLY A 98 -18.98 -11.94 18.59
N LEU A 99 -20.22 -11.52 18.89
CA LEU A 99 -20.56 -10.13 19.17
C LEU A 99 -20.77 -9.98 20.68
N ARG A 100 -19.70 -9.64 21.41
CA ARG A 100 -19.81 -8.98 22.71
C ARG A 100 -18.98 -7.70 22.71
N LYS A 101 -19.72 -6.59 22.74
CA LYS A 101 -19.46 -5.28 23.38
C LYS A 101 -18.00 -4.88 23.58
N LEU A 102 -17.62 -3.76 22.96
CA LEU A 102 -16.66 -2.82 23.54
C LEU A 102 -17.16 -1.38 23.38
N GLY A 103 -17.61 -0.83 24.51
CA GLY A 103 -17.41 0.55 24.98
C GLY A 103 -17.82 1.72 24.09
N GLU A 104 -18.98 2.29 24.38
CA GLU A 104 -19.31 3.69 24.13
C GLU A 104 -18.42 4.61 25.00
N TYR A 105 -17.84 5.65 24.42
CA TYR A 105 -17.42 6.85 25.16
C TYR A 105 -17.83 8.10 24.38
N VAL A 106 -18.55 8.98 25.08
CA VAL A 106 -19.15 10.24 24.63
C VAL A 106 -18.28 11.40 25.10
N TYR A 107 -17.97 12.37 24.23
CA TYR A 107 -17.58 13.72 24.69
C TYR A 107 -18.13 14.84 23.81
N HIS A 108 -18.58 15.89 24.49
CA HIS A 108 -19.24 17.11 24.04
C HIS A 108 -18.22 18.25 23.92
N MET A 109 -18.25 19.07 22.87
CA MET A 109 -17.78 20.48 22.92
C MET A 109 -18.53 21.37 21.91
N LYS A 110 -18.83 22.60 22.35
CA LYS A 110 -19.68 23.63 21.70
C LYS A 110 -18.84 24.70 20.97
N SER A 111 -19.52 25.41 20.03
CA SER A 111 -19.28 26.80 19.57
C SER A 111 -18.29 26.96 18.38
N ASN A 112 -18.46 27.79 17.34
CA ASN A 112 -19.50 28.75 16.92
C ASN A 112 -19.41 28.98 15.38
N ARG A 113 -20.55 29.31 14.74
CA ARG A 113 -20.83 29.82 13.36
C ARG A 113 -19.67 30.12 12.39
N VAL A 114 -19.81 29.68 11.11
CA VAL A 114 -19.97 30.53 9.88
C VAL A 114 -20.47 29.65 8.70
N SER A 115 -21.44 30.17 7.93
CA SER A 115 -21.87 29.79 6.57
C SER A 115 -21.98 31.09 5.73
N PRO A 116 -21.90 31.15 4.37
CA PRO A 116 -22.51 30.18 3.43
C PRO A 116 -21.76 29.84 2.11
N LEU A 117 -22.24 28.74 1.50
CA LEU A 117 -22.25 28.26 0.11
C LEU A 117 -20.99 28.35 -0.78
N LEU A 118 -20.35 27.19 -0.99
CA LEU A 118 -19.78 26.71 -2.27
C LEU A 118 -19.89 25.16 -2.24
N SER A 119 -20.42 24.56 -3.30
CA SER A 119 -20.93 23.18 -3.35
C SER A 119 -19.85 22.09 -3.24
N GLY A 120 -19.34 21.83 -2.03
CA GLY A 120 -18.32 20.81 -1.71
C GLY A 120 -18.64 19.89 -0.52
N GLY A 121 -19.91 19.81 -0.13
CA GLY A 121 -20.34 19.16 1.11
C GLY A 121 -20.11 20.03 2.35
N SER A 122 -20.59 19.58 3.51
CA SER A 122 -20.46 20.28 4.79
C SER A 122 -19.94 19.34 5.87
N LEU A 123 -19.02 19.84 6.70
CA LEU A 123 -18.44 19.09 7.81
C LEU A 123 -19.54 18.45 8.66
N LYS A 124 -19.48 17.13 8.82
CA LYS A 124 -20.45 16.38 9.62
C LYS A 124 -20.36 16.78 11.08
N SER A 125 -21.40 17.43 11.58
CA SER A 125 -21.52 17.79 13.00
C SER A 125 -22.32 16.73 13.77
N LEU A 126 -22.37 16.85 15.11
CA LEU A 126 -23.15 15.94 15.96
C LEU A 126 -24.63 15.85 15.59
N SER A 127 -25.22 16.88 14.96
CA SER A 127 -26.62 16.81 14.51
C SER A 127 -26.83 15.85 13.34
N ALA A 128 -25.76 15.50 12.62
CA ALA A 128 -25.75 14.56 11.51
C ALA A 128 -25.12 13.21 11.91
N ALA A 129 -25.01 12.92 13.21
CA ALA A 129 -24.48 11.67 13.72
C ALA A 129 -25.29 10.45 13.21
N ASP A 130 -24.59 9.41 12.80
CA ASP A 130 -25.18 8.15 12.35
C ASP A 130 -24.27 6.95 12.70
N GLN A 131 -24.59 5.78 12.15
CA GLN A 131 -23.81 4.55 12.37
C GLN A 131 -22.43 4.56 11.70
N GLU A 132 -22.16 5.50 10.79
CA GLU A 132 -20.86 5.63 10.14
C GLU A 132 -19.90 6.46 10.97
N SER A 133 -20.34 7.61 11.48
CA SER A 133 -19.59 8.45 12.42
C SER A 133 -20.48 9.41 13.20
N LEU A 134 -20.07 9.78 14.41
CA LEU A 134 -20.78 10.75 15.25
C LEU A 134 -20.56 12.19 14.76
N GLN A 135 -19.35 12.53 14.36
CA GLN A 135 -18.96 13.85 13.88
C GLN A 135 -17.59 13.79 13.19
N ALA A 136 -17.23 14.89 12.55
CA ALA A 136 -15.93 15.17 11.97
C ALA A 136 -15.46 16.56 12.43
N SER A 137 -14.17 16.72 12.68
CA SER A 137 -13.58 18.01 13.07
C SER A 137 -12.16 18.16 12.56
N TRP A 138 -11.76 19.40 12.31
CA TRP A 138 -10.39 19.75 11.99
C TRP A 138 -9.56 19.77 13.27
N TRP A 139 -8.38 19.15 13.23
CA TRP A 139 -7.44 19.18 14.34
C TRP A 139 -6.36 20.24 14.13
N ASP A 140 -6.13 21.04 15.16
CA ASP A 140 -5.18 22.16 15.22
C ASP A 140 -3.73 21.74 15.55
N ARG A 141 -3.43 20.44 15.57
CA ARG A 141 -2.11 19.85 15.92
C ARG A 141 -1.57 20.21 17.31
N GLN A 142 -2.34 20.92 18.13
CA GLN A 142 -1.92 21.42 19.44
C GLN A 142 -2.79 20.82 20.55
N SER A 143 -4.09 20.76 20.31
CA SER A 143 -5.07 20.18 21.22
C SER A 143 -4.80 18.69 21.42
N GLU A 144 -4.95 18.23 22.65
CA GLU A 144 -4.87 16.79 22.95
C GLU A 144 -5.99 16.04 22.21
N LEU A 145 -5.61 14.97 21.51
CA LEU A 145 -6.56 14.07 20.86
C LEU A 145 -6.67 12.76 21.65
N GLN A 146 -7.90 12.40 22.00
CA GLN A 146 -8.20 11.04 22.41
C GLN A 146 -8.25 10.14 21.17
N LEU A 147 -7.11 9.55 20.85
CA LEU A 147 -6.95 8.70 19.68
C LEU A 147 -7.36 7.25 19.99
N ARG A 148 -8.13 6.64 19.09
CA ARG A 148 -8.39 5.19 19.12
C ARG A 148 -7.10 4.37 19.01
N GLY A 149 -6.12 4.88 18.25
CA GLY A 149 -4.83 4.26 18.01
C GLY A 149 -3.78 5.32 17.69
N ARG A 150 -2.57 5.14 18.20
CA ARG A 150 -1.44 6.08 17.98
C ARG A 150 -0.71 5.86 16.66
N ASP A 151 -0.99 4.75 15.98
CA ASP A 151 -0.39 4.38 14.69
C ASP A 151 -0.63 5.43 13.60
N ILE A 152 -1.76 6.15 13.68
CA ILE A 152 -2.11 7.24 12.76
C ILE A 152 -1.12 8.41 12.79
N LEU A 153 -0.42 8.65 13.91
CA LEU A 153 0.47 9.81 14.05
C LEU A 153 1.61 9.73 13.02
N ARG A 154 2.17 8.53 12.85
CA ARG A 154 3.21 8.24 11.86
C ARG A 154 2.68 8.39 10.42
N LEU A 155 1.39 8.12 10.22
CA LEU A 155 0.76 8.29 8.91
C LEU A 155 0.51 9.76 8.58
N ILE A 156 0.14 10.58 9.57
CA ILE A 156 0.05 12.04 9.45
C ILE A 156 1.43 12.60 9.09
N GLU A 157 2.47 12.23 9.84
CA GLU A 157 3.86 12.63 9.56
C GLU A 157 4.26 12.27 8.12
N SER A 158 3.93 11.06 7.68
CA SER A 158 4.22 10.60 6.31
C SER A 158 3.52 11.47 5.27
N GLY A 159 2.25 11.82 5.49
CA GLY A 159 1.49 12.66 4.57
C GLY A 159 2.00 14.10 4.52
N LEU A 160 2.41 14.65 5.67
CA LEU A 160 3.07 15.96 5.75
C LEU A 160 4.42 15.95 5.03
N LYS A 161 5.23 14.91 5.25
CA LYS A 161 6.52 14.74 4.58
C LYS A 161 6.35 14.68 3.07
N TYR A 162 5.43 13.85 2.58
CA TYR A 162 5.16 13.73 1.14
C TYR A 162 4.71 15.05 0.52
N ARG A 163 3.88 15.84 1.22
CA ARG A 163 3.44 17.15 0.71
C ARG A 163 4.59 18.16 0.60
N LEU A 164 5.55 18.12 1.53
CA LEU A 164 6.72 19.00 1.52
C LEU A 164 7.78 18.54 0.52
N SER A 165 8.01 17.23 0.46
CA SER A 165 9.02 16.59 -0.39
C SER A 165 8.49 15.20 -0.80
N PRO A 166 7.83 15.08 -1.96
CA PRO A 166 7.30 13.82 -2.44
C PRO A 166 8.40 12.77 -2.58
N CYS A 167 8.30 11.68 -1.82
CA CYS A 167 9.29 10.60 -1.85
C CYS A 167 9.06 9.58 -2.96
N HIS A 168 7.93 9.63 -3.65
CA HIS A 168 7.59 8.80 -4.81
C HIS A 168 6.62 9.57 -5.73
N PRO A 169 6.45 9.19 -7.01
CA PRO A 169 5.47 9.83 -7.89
C PRO A 169 4.04 9.56 -7.43
N VAL A 170 3.11 10.42 -7.85
CA VAL A 170 1.67 10.22 -7.63
C VAL A 170 1.26 8.86 -8.18
N THR A 171 0.70 8.03 -7.31
CA THR A 171 0.30 6.66 -7.64
C THR A 171 -1.13 6.45 -7.18
N LEU A 172 -2.03 6.14 -8.11
CA LEU A 172 -3.41 5.77 -7.82
C LEU A 172 -3.71 4.38 -8.40
N PRO A 173 -4.69 3.64 -7.83
CA PRO A 173 -5.11 2.36 -8.38
C PRO A 173 -5.58 2.51 -9.83
N LEU A 174 -4.98 1.73 -10.72
CA LEU A 174 -5.39 1.60 -12.10
C LEU A 174 -6.66 0.76 -12.16
N ASP A 175 -7.62 1.22 -12.97
CA ASP A 175 -8.92 0.56 -13.13
C ASP A 175 -8.82 -0.69 -14.01
N LEU A 176 -8.23 -1.74 -13.44
CA LEU A 176 -7.97 -3.03 -14.07
C LEU A 176 -8.41 -4.15 -13.14
N SER A 177 -9.19 -5.10 -13.66
CA SER A 177 -9.72 -6.21 -12.87
C SER A 177 -8.64 -7.20 -12.47
N CYS A 178 -8.65 -7.59 -11.21
CA CYS A 178 -7.89 -8.72 -10.70
C CYS A 178 -8.83 -9.59 -9.87
N ARG A 179 -8.70 -10.92 -9.97
CA ARG A 179 -9.55 -11.84 -9.21
C ARG A 179 -9.01 -12.16 -7.83
N HIS A 180 -7.70 -12.00 -7.64
CA HIS A 180 -7.00 -12.39 -6.44
C HIS A 180 -6.10 -11.26 -5.97
N VAL A 181 -5.60 -11.38 -4.75
CA VAL A 181 -4.49 -10.56 -4.29
C VAL A 181 -3.22 -11.17 -4.85
N VAL A 182 -2.53 -10.46 -5.73
CA VAL A 182 -1.33 -10.97 -6.41
C VAL A 182 -0.22 -9.94 -6.44
N GLN A 183 1.02 -10.41 -6.45
CA GLN A 183 2.19 -9.60 -6.69
C GLN A 183 2.78 -9.97 -8.05
N ARG A 184 2.78 -9.00 -8.98
CA ARG A 184 3.52 -9.10 -10.24
C ARG A 184 4.90 -8.48 -10.02
N LEU A 185 5.94 -9.28 -10.24
CA LEU A 185 7.29 -8.96 -9.83
C LEU A 185 8.09 -8.40 -11.00
N VAL A 186 8.62 -7.19 -10.82
CA VAL A 186 9.87 -6.79 -11.48
C VAL A 186 10.99 -7.25 -10.56
N LEU A 187 11.33 -8.55 -10.62
CA LEU A 187 12.42 -9.12 -9.84
C LEU A 187 13.73 -8.84 -10.56
N VAL A 188 14.61 -8.07 -9.93
CA VAL A 188 15.88 -7.64 -10.49
C VAL A 188 17.07 -8.20 -9.73
N PHE A 189 18.14 -8.45 -10.46
CA PHE A 189 19.48 -8.67 -9.91
C PHE A 189 20.39 -7.59 -10.50
N VAL A 190 21.15 -6.91 -9.64
CA VAL A 190 22.16 -5.93 -10.05
C VAL A 190 23.52 -6.57 -9.86
N GLY A 191 24.24 -6.77 -10.95
CA GLY A 191 25.56 -7.38 -10.95
C GLY A 191 26.69 -6.36 -11.04
N ALA A 192 27.85 -6.81 -11.52
CA ALA A 192 29.01 -5.96 -11.74
C ALA A 192 28.73 -4.91 -12.83
N GLU A 193 29.47 -3.79 -12.79
CA GLU A 193 29.40 -2.71 -13.78
C GLU A 193 27.97 -2.17 -14.04
N GLU A 194 27.10 -2.25 -13.05
CA GLU A 194 25.69 -1.83 -13.12
C GLU A 194 24.85 -2.56 -14.19
N HIS A 195 25.28 -3.75 -14.63
CA HIS A 195 24.40 -4.63 -15.40
C HIS A 195 23.22 -5.06 -14.54
N ILE A 196 22.03 -5.08 -15.13
CA ILE A 196 20.79 -5.44 -14.44
C ILE A 196 20.04 -6.49 -15.24
N TRP A 197 19.57 -7.52 -14.54
CA TRP A 197 18.77 -8.61 -15.08
C TRP A 197 17.38 -8.56 -14.48
N VAL A 198 16.38 -8.95 -15.26
CA VAL A 198 14.99 -9.12 -14.82
C VAL A 198 14.61 -10.58 -14.98
N LEU A 199 14.01 -11.19 -13.95
CA LEU A 199 13.50 -12.55 -14.05
C LEU A 199 12.18 -12.53 -14.84
N LEU A 200 12.09 -13.36 -15.87
CA LEU A 200 10.90 -13.53 -16.70
C LEU A 200 10.40 -14.97 -16.68
N ILE A 201 9.12 -15.15 -16.96
CA ILE A 201 8.54 -16.45 -17.30
C ILE A 201 8.68 -16.67 -18.81
N ARG A 202 9.22 -17.82 -19.19
CA ARG A 202 9.23 -18.34 -20.56
C ARG A 202 7.82 -18.75 -20.96
N ALA A 203 7.32 -18.08 -21.98
CA ALA A 203 6.06 -18.34 -22.67
C ALA A 203 6.23 -17.84 -24.12
N PRO A 204 5.28 -18.09 -25.03
CA PRO A 204 5.33 -17.52 -26.38
C PRO A 204 5.57 -16.00 -26.37
N GLU A 205 4.98 -15.32 -25.37
CA GLU A 205 5.31 -13.95 -25.01
C GLU A 205 5.89 -13.92 -23.58
N PRO A 206 7.19 -13.59 -23.41
CA PRO A 206 7.80 -13.48 -22.10
C PRO A 206 7.10 -12.44 -21.23
N HIS A 207 6.84 -12.78 -19.97
CA HIS A 207 6.13 -11.90 -19.04
C HIS A 207 6.69 -11.99 -17.62
N LEU A 208 6.33 -11.01 -16.80
CA LEU A 208 6.78 -10.90 -15.41
C LEU A 208 6.15 -12.01 -14.54
N PRO A 209 6.92 -12.62 -13.63
CA PRO A 209 6.39 -13.54 -12.65
C PRO A 209 5.24 -12.91 -11.84
N THR A 210 4.18 -13.67 -11.64
CA THR A 210 3.04 -13.24 -10.82
C THR A 210 2.73 -14.33 -9.81
N ALA A 211 2.72 -13.97 -8.52
CA ALA A 211 2.43 -14.88 -7.43
C ALA A 211 1.22 -14.39 -6.62
N ALA A 212 0.35 -15.29 -6.23
CA ALA A 212 -0.80 -14.97 -5.39
C ALA A 212 -0.37 -14.86 -3.92
N ALA A 213 -0.97 -13.93 -3.18
CA ALA A 213 -0.86 -13.91 -1.74
C ALA A 213 -1.53 -15.18 -1.16
N VAL A 214 -0.82 -15.89 -0.29
CA VAL A 214 -1.31 -17.11 0.35
C VAL A 214 -1.70 -16.84 1.79
N ARG A 215 -2.62 -17.64 2.35
CA ARG A 215 -3.14 -17.45 3.71
C ARG A 215 -2.09 -17.56 4.82
N THR A 216 -0.90 -18.07 4.51
CA THR A 216 0.16 -18.34 5.48
C THR A 216 1.22 -17.24 5.54
N HIS A 217 1.30 -16.37 4.53
CA HIS A 217 2.35 -15.37 4.45
C HIS A 217 1.83 -13.99 4.04
N ALA A 218 2.56 -12.95 4.44
CA ALA A 218 2.30 -11.57 4.04
C ALA A 218 2.42 -11.40 2.51
N VAL A 219 1.87 -10.33 1.94
CA VAL A 219 1.83 -10.18 0.47
C VAL A 219 3.23 -10.05 -0.11
N THR A 220 4.13 -9.37 0.60
CA THR A 220 5.54 -9.21 0.21
C THR A 220 6.29 -10.54 0.10
N TRP A 221 5.84 -11.58 0.81
CA TRP A 221 6.44 -12.90 0.78
C TRP A 221 6.22 -13.63 -0.55
N ALA A 222 5.27 -13.19 -1.37
CA ALA A 222 5.05 -13.73 -2.71
C ALA A 222 6.31 -13.70 -3.59
N ALA A 223 7.21 -12.74 -3.35
CA ALA A 223 8.51 -12.69 -4.01
C ALA A 223 9.43 -13.86 -3.63
N ASN A 224 9.46 -14.23 -2.35
CA ASN A 224 10.23 -15.38 -1.85
C ASN A 224 9.74 -16.68 -2.50
N MET A 225 8.43 -16.84 -2.69
CA MET A 225 7.88 -18.01 -3.39
C MET A 225 8.42 -18.14 -4.81
N VAL A 226 8.48 -17.03 -5.56
CA VAL A 226 8.99 -17.05 -6.93
C VAL A 226 10.48 -17.38 -6.96
N VAL A 227 11.27 -16.82 -6.04
CA VAL A 227 12.71 -17.11 -5.96
C VAL A 227 12.94 -18.56 -5.57
N GLN A 228 12.25 -19.07 -4.55
CA GLN A 228 12.31 -20.48 -4.15
C GLN A 228 11.90 -21.41 -5.30
N GLU A 229 10.86 -21.09 -6.07
CA GLU A 229 10.47 -21.91 -7.21
C GLU A 229 11.51 -21.86 -8.34
N ALA A 230 12.08 -20.68 -8.62
CA ALA A 230 12.98 -20.47 -9.75
C ALA A 230 14.41 -20.98 -9.54
N MET A 231 14.94 -20.86 -8.31
CA MET A 231 16.34 -21.09 -7.96
C MET A 231 16.46 -21.60 -6.51
N GLN A 232 16.17 -22.89 -6.29
CA GLN A 232 16.11 -23.45 -4.94
C GLN A 232 17.47 -23.46 -4.26
N SER A 233 18.54 -23.80 -4.99
CA SER A 233 19.87 -23.93 -4.42
C SER A 233 20.44 -22.58 -3.98
N ALA A 234 20.08 -21.50 -4.67
CA ALA A 234 20.60 -20.16 -4.41
C ALA A 234 19.71 -19.34 -3.46
N TYR A 235 18.52 -19.84 -3.07
CA TYR A 235 17.56 -19.08 -2.28
C TYR A 235 18.12 -18.63 -0.93
N TYR A 236 18.87 -19.48 -0.23
CA TYR A 236 19.45 -19.15 1.08
C TYR A 236 20.74 -18.33 0.99
N ASP A 237 21.31 -18.15 -0.20
CA ASP A 237 22.48 -17.32 -0.44
C ASP A 237 22.12 -15.87 -0.81
N HIS A 238 20.82 -15.54 -0.88
CA HIS A 238 20.34 -14.26 -1.34
C HIS A 238 19.17 -13.73 -0.51
N ASP A 239 19.18 -12.43 -0.24
CA ASP A 239 18.04 -11.71 0.29
C ASP A 239 17.05 -11.34 -0.82
N VAL A 240 15.76 -11.60 -0.57
CA VAL A 240 14.65 -11.20 -1.44
C VAL A 240 14.03 -9.92 -0.90
N ASN A 241 14.51 -8.78 -1.39
CA ASN A 241 14.17 -7.45 -0.89
C ASN A 241 13.04 -6.81 -1.71
N THR A 242 11.83 -6.77 -1.14
CA THR A 242 10.73 -5.97 -1.72
C THR A 242 11.00 -4.49 -1.50
N LEU A 243 11.40 -3.77 -2.57
CA LEU A 243 11.78 -2.36 -2.49
C LEU A 243 10.58 -1.41 -2.44
N GLY A 244 9.45 -1.82 -3.03
CA GLY A 244 8.21 -1.05 -3.01
C GLY A 244 7.33 -1.29 -4.23
N VAL A 245 6.19 -0.61 -4.26
CA VAL A 245 5.16 -0.78 -5.29
C VAL A 245 5.30 0.31 -6.36
N LEU A 246 5.38 -0.12 -7.62
CA LEU A 246 5.40 0.72 -8.81
C LEU A 246 4.00 1.21 -9.19
N SER A 247 3.01 0.33 -9.08
CA SER A 247 1.60 0.64 -9.35
C SER A 247 0.67 -0.43 -8.78
N LEU A 248 -0.61 -0.09 -8.66
CA LEU A 248 -1.67 -0.99 -8.23
C LEU A 248 -2.74 -1.13 -9.31
N GLN A 249 -3.30 -2.33 -9.42
CA GLN A 249 -4.43 -2.62 -10.29
C GLN A 249 -5.58 -3.11 -9.44
N HIS A 250 -6.74 -2.49 -9.60
CA HIS A 250 -7.96 -2.88 -8.90
C HIS A 250 -9.20 -2.36 -9.62
N ASN A 251 -10.20 -3.23 -9.81
CA ASN A 251 -11.53 -2.86 -10.31
C ASN A 251 -12.60 -3.61 -9.50
N GLY A 252 -13.12 -2.99 -8.45
CA GLY A 252 -14.17 -3.58 -7.61
C GLY A 252 -15.59 -3.49 -8.19
N ARG A 253 -15.78 -3.31 -9.51
CA ARG A 253 -17.13 -3.11 -10.08
C ARG A 253 -18.00 -4.37 -10.03
N GLN A 254 -17.39 -5.56 -10.05
CA GLN A 254 -18.09 -6.84 -9.89
C GLN A 254 -17.67 -7.50 -8.56
N ASN A 255 -18.46 -7.23 -7.54
CA ASN A 255 -18.35 -7.81 -6.21
C ASN A 255 -18.10 -9.33 -6.25
N GLY A 256 -17.01 -9.80 -5.61
CA GLY A 256 -16.65 -11.22 -5.50
C GLY A 256 -16.04 -11.84 -6.76
N LYS A 257 -15.88 -11.07 -7.84
CA LYS A 257 -15.29 -11.54 -9.11
C LYS A 257 -14.07 -10.76 -9.53
N THR A 258 -14.02 -9.46 -9.23
CA THR A 258 -12.94 -8.55 -9.65
C THR A 258 -12.37 -7.73 -8.49
N ASP A 259 -12.70 -8.12 -7.26
CA ASP A 259 -12.29 -7.49 -6.02
C ASP A 259 -10.89 -7.91 -5.54
N GLY A 260 -10.07 -8.48 -6.42
CA GLY A 260 -8.64 -8.65 -6.17
C GLY A 260 -7.85 -7.35 -6.30
N VAL A 261 -6.56 -7.44 -5.99
CA VAL A 261 -5.59 -6.35 -6.16
C VAL A 261 -4.30 -6.94 -6.71
N CYS A 262 -3.80 -6.37 -7.79
CA CYS A 262 -2.46 -6.70 -8.28
C CYS A 262 -1.47 -5.59 -7.92
N PHE A 263 -0.48 -5.94 -7.11
CA PHE A 263 0.67 -5.11 -6.79
C PHE A 263 1.74 -5.33 -7.86
N ASN A 264 2.09 -4.29 -8.61
CA ASN A 264 3.26 -4.33 -9.48
C ASN A 264 4.45 -3.87 -8.64
N THR A 265 5.30 -4.81 -8.23
CA THR A 265 6.32 -4.59 -7.19
C THR A 265 7.71 -4.70 -7.76
N LEU A 266 8.60 -3.77 -7.39
CA LEU A 266 10.03 -3.90 -7.63
C LEU A 266 10.65 -4.69 -6.49
N VAL A 267 11.34 -5.78 -6.83
CA VAL A 267 12.02 -6.65 -5.87
C VAL A 267 13.47 -6.79 -6.32
N ALA A 268 14.41 -6.61 -5.40
CA ALA A 268 15.81 -6.89 -5.64
C ALA A 268 16.21 -8.22 -5.01
N LEU A 269 16.91 -9.05 -5.78
CA LEU A 269 17.64 -10.20 -5.28
C LEU A 269 19.08 -9.74 -5.02
N THR A 270 19.48 -9.71 -3.76
CA THR A 270 20.81 -9.24 -3.34
C THR A 270 21.56 -10.39 -2.69
N PRO A 271 22.84 -10.62 -3.03
CA PRO A 271 23.65 -11.64 -2.35
C PRO A 271 23.68 -11.38 -0.84
N ASP A 272 23.49 -12.44 -0.04
CA ASP A 272 23.71 -12.34 1.41
C ASP A 272 25.22 -12.21 1.66
N HIS A 273 25.61 -11.11 2.30
CA HIS A 273 27.01 -10.81 2.63
C HIS A 273 27.57 -11.70 3.76
N VAL A 274 26.76 -12.59 4.32
CA VAL A 274 27.16 -13.52 5.38
C VAL A 274 27.08 -14.97 4.89
N GLN A 275 27.93 -15.33 3.93
CA GLN A 275 28.20 -16.74 3.70
C GLN A 275 29.02 -17.29 4.86
N ARG A 276 28.61 -18.44 5.39
CA ARG A 276 29.39 -19.20 6.37
C ARG A 276 29.79 -20.54 5.77
N ASP A 277 31.06 -20.92 5.90
CA ASP A 277 31.51 -22.25 5.51
C ASP A 277 30.94 -23.33 6.46
N GLU A 278 31.23 -24.60 6.17
CA GLU A 278 30.83 -25.74 7.00
C GLU A 278 31.34 -25.63 8.45
N ASP A 279 32.40 -24.83 8.68
CA ASP A 279 32.99 -24.52 9.98
C ASP A 279 32.40 -23.25 10.64
N GLY A 280 31.38 -22.63 10.03
CA GLY A 280 30.69 -21.45 10.54
C GLY A 280 31.46 -20.13 10.38
N ARG A 281 32.59 -20.14 9.65
CA ARG A 281 33.44 -18.97 9.39
C ARG A 281 32.89 -18.15 8.25
N LYS A 282 33.00 -16.83 8.37
CA LYS A 282 32.54 -15.90 7.33
C LYS A 282 33.39 -16.06 6.07
N VAL A 283 32.77 -16.51 4.99
CA VAL A 283 33.39 -16.62 3.66
C VAL A 283 33.19 -15.29 2.94
N GLU A 284 34.28 -14.75 2.39
CA GLU A 284 34.17 -13.63 1.45
C GLU A 284 33.56 -14.14 0.15
N TRP A 285 32.30 -13.78 -0.10
CA TRP A 285 31.68 -14.03 -1.39
C TRP A 285 32.31 -13.11 -2.44
N THR A 286 32.91 -13.70 -3.47
CA THR A 286 33.39 -12.97 -4.64
C THR A 286 32.21 -12.73 -5.58
N PRO A 287 31.84 -11.46 -5.86
CA PRO A 287 30.75 -11.19 -6.77
C PRO A 287 31.10 -11.70 -8.16
N THR A 288 30.40 -12.75 -8.61
CA THR A 288 30.52 -13.24 -9.99
C THR A 288 30.01 -12.22 -11.01
N GLY A 289 29.33 -11.17 -10.53
CA GLY A 289 28.73 -10.14 -11.36
C GLY A 289 27.53 -10.62 -12.17
N GLN A 290 27.17 -11.89 -12.07
CA GLN A 290 26.08 -12.54 -12.80
C GLN A 290 24.99 -13.00 -11.84
N PRO A 291 23.73 -13.05 -12.29
CA PRO A 291 22.64 -13.53 -11.46
C PRO A 291 22.78 -15.04 -11.19
N PRO A 292 22.20 -15.55 -10.08
CA PRO A 292 22.23 -16.97 -9.76
C PRO A 292 21.55 -17.81 -10.84
N ARG A 293 21.99 -19.06 -10.97
CA ARG A 293 21.45 -20.01 -11.95
C ARG A 293 19.97 -20.26 -11.65
N VAL A 294 19.15 -20.14 -12.69
CA VAL A 294 17.75 -20.58 -12.67
C VAL A 294 17.69 -22.08 -12.91
N GLU A 295 17.10 -22.83 -11.99
CA GLU A 295 16.92 -24.27 -12.08
C GLU A 295 15.62 -24.63 -12.77
N HIS A 296 14.55 -23.89 -12.47
CA HIS A 296 13.23 -24.22 -12.98
C HIS A 296 13.07 -23.72 -14.43
N PRO A 297 12.74 -24.60 -15.40
CA PRO A 297 12.81 -24.30 -16.82
C PRO A 297 11.87 -23.18 -17.28
N ARG A 298 10.77 -22.95 -16.54
CA ARG A 298 9.83 -21.85 -16.82
C ARG A 298 10.42 -20.47 -16.65
N TYR A 299 11.52 -20.29 -15.95
CA TYR A 299 12.08 -18.97 -15.66
C TYR A 299 13.34 -18.71 -16.49
N VAL A 300 13.66 -17.44 -16.68
CA VAL A 300 14.88 -17.00 -17.36
C VAL A 300 15.29 -15.62 -16.88
N TRP A 301 16.58 -15.41 -16.65
CA TRP A 301 17.14 -14.08 -16.50
C TRP A 301 17.26 -13.43 -17.87
N HIS A 302 16.70 -12.23 -17.98
CA HIS A 302 16.86 -11.39 -19.16
C HIS A 302 17.66 -10.15 -18.79
N GLU A 303 18.83 -10.00 -19.40
CA GLU A 303 19.64 -8.79 -19.24
C GLU A 303 18.95 -7.61 -19.92
N VAL A 304 18.86 -6.48 -19.20
CA VAL A 304 18.21 -5.28 -19.72
C VAL A 304 19.15 -4.54 -20.66
N GLN A 305 19.03 -4.84 -21.97
CA GLN A 305 19.83 -4.21 -23.02
C GLN A 305 19.45 -2.75 -23.30
N LYS A 306 18.18 -2.39 -23.07
CA LYS A 306 17.70 -1.03 -23.33
C LYS A 306 18.23 -0.08 -22.26
N GLN A 307 19.21 0.75 -22.63
CA GLN A 307 19.88 1.71 -21.73
C GLN A 307 18.92 2.53 -20.87
N THR A 308 17.91 3.17 -21.49
CA THR A 308 16.92 3.99 -20.76
C THR A 308 16.08 3.22 -19.76
N LEU A 309 15.88 1.91 -19.96
CA LEU A 309 15.20 1.05 -18.99
C LEU A 309 16.16 0.63 -17.87
N ARG A 310 17.39 0.28 -18.23
CA ARG A 310 18.47 -0.06 -17.28
C ARG A 310 18.68 1.07 -16.27
N GLU A 311 18.91 2.29 -16.76
CA GLU A 311 19.13 3.48 -15.93
C GLU A 311 17.95 3.72 -14.97
N LYS A 312 16.72 3.63 -15.47
CA LYS A 312 15.51 3.79 -14.63
C LYS A 312 15.37 2.72 -13.56
N LEU A 313 15.70 1.47 -13.86
CA LEU A 313 15.63 0.40 -12.88
C LEU A 313 16.73 0.54 -11.82
N LEU A 314 17.96 0.88 -12.22
CA LEU A 314 19.07 1.16 -11.31
C LEU A 314 18.79 2.36 -10.39
N GLU A 315 18.21 3.43 -10.94
CA GLU A 315 17.78 4.58 -10.15
C GLU A 315 16.77 4.14 -9.08
N LYS A 316 15.76 3.36 -9.47
CA LYS A 316 14.71 2.88 -8.56
C LYS A 316 15.19 1.88 -7.51
N THR A 317 16.24 1.10 -7.80
CA THR A 317 16.83 0.20 -6.79
C THR A 317 17.64 0.96 -5.75
N ARG A 318 18.24 2.11 -6.10
CA ARG A 318 19.06 2.94 -5.20
C ARG A 318 18.23 3.96 -4.40
N ASN A 319 17.40 4.71 -5.10
CA ASN A 319 16.58 5.78 -4.56
C ASN A 319 15.12 5.35 -4.72
N ALA A 320 14.58 4.68 -3.70
CA ALA A 320 13.27 4.05 -3.69
C ALA A 320 12.10 5.06 -3.84
N ALA A 321 11.98 5.66 -5.02
CA ALA A 321 10.84 6.46 -5.46
C ALA A 321 9.66 5.53 -5.84
N LEU A 322 9.26 4.73 -4.87
CA LEU A 322 8.25 3.68 -4.93
C LEU A 322 7.26 3.89 -3.79
N VAL A 323 6.01 3.45 -3.96
CA VAL A 323 5.07 3.44 -2.84
C VAL A 323 5.58 2.43 -1.81
N PRO A 324 5.87 2.85 -0.56
CA PRO A 324 6.46 1.96 0.43
C PRO A 324 5.42 0.95 0.94
N VAL A 325 5.90 -0.27 1.24
CA VAL A 325 5.14 -1.32 1.93
C VAL A 325 5.76 -1.54 3.30
N HIS A 326 4.99 -1.31 4.35
CA HIS A 326 5.44 -1.49 5.73
C HIS A 326 4.80 -2.73 6.33
N SER A 327 5.63 -3.71 6.68
CA SER A 327 5.21 -4.81 7.55
C SER A 327 5.09 -4.29 8.98
N LEU A 328 4.00 -4.63 9.66
CA LEU A 328 3.75 -4.28 11.07
C LEU A 328 4.17 -5.39 12.04
N TYR A 329 5.02 -6.32 11.59
CA TYR A 329 5.59 -7.40 12.41
C TYR A 329 6.88 -7.03 13.13
#